data_AF-A0A6G4TRP0-F1
#
_entry.id   AF-A0A6G4TRP0-F1
#
_cell.length_a   1.000
_cell.length_b   1.000
_cell.length_c   1.000
_cell.angle_alpha   90.00
_cell.angle_beta   90.00
_cell.angle_gamma   90.00
#
_symmetry.space_group_name_H-M   'P 1'
#
loop_
_entity.id
_entity.type
_entity.pdbx_description
1 polymer ?
#
loop_
_entity_poly.entity_id
_entity_poly.type
_entity_poly.pdbx_seq_one_letter_code
_entity_poly.pdbx_strand_id
1 'polypeptide(L)'
;MDTGDLEVAGRAIIDGNRFMTLGTANSEGEPWVSPVFYVADGYSTFYWISSPEATQVRNIGVRPQIGIVVFNSQQEPGSGEAVYMAATACELTGAEP
;
A
#
# COMPACT_ATOMS: atom_id res chain seq x y z
N MET A 1 16.34 18.84 -4.06
CA MET A 1 16.29 17.43 -3.70
C MET A 1 16.66 16.66 -4.94
N ASP A 2 17.80 16.00 -4.93
CA ASP A 2 18.15 15.11 -6.04
C ASP A 2 17.44 13.76 -5.88
N THR A 3 17.64 12.84 -6.84
CA THR A 3 17.02 11.52 -6.79
C THR A 3 17.46 10.71 -5.56
N GLY A 4 18.71 10.88 -5.11
CA GLY A 4 19.23 10.18 -3.94
C GLY A 4 18.57 10.65 -2.64
N ASP A 5 18.37 11.96 -2.50
CA ASP A 5 17.63 12.54 -1.38
C ASP A 5 16.19 12.02 -1.32
N LEU A 6 15.52 11.89 -2.48
CA LEU A 6 14.14 11.38 -2.56
C LEU A 6 14.06 9.89 -2.21
N GLU A 7 15.06 9.09 -2.62
CA GLU A 7 15.14 7.69 -2.22
C GLU A 7 15.30 7.53 -0.71
N VAL A 8 16.18 8.32 -0.09
CA VAL A 8 16.38 8.30 1.37
C VAL A 8 15.10 8.70 2.10
N ALA A 9 14.42 9.77 1.65
CA ALA A 9 13.16 10.22 2.24
C ALA A 9 12.04 9.18 2.10
N GLY A 10 11.90 8.56 0.92
CA GLY A 10 10.89 7.53 0.68
C GLY A 10 11.08 6.30 1.58
N ARG A 11 12.32 5.85 1.75
CA ARG A 11 12.67 4.74 2.66
C ARG A 11 12.33 5.10 4.09
N ALA A 12 12.67 6.30 4.54
CA ALA A 12 12.34 6.76 5.89
C ALA A 12 10.83 6.79 6.16
N ILE A 13 10.02 7.15 5.15
CA ILE A 13 8.55 7.09 5.25
C ILE A 13 8.07 5.64 5.40
N ILE A 14 8.56 4.71 4.59
CA ILE A 14 8.16 3.30 4.68
C ILE A 14 8.59 2.69 6.02
N ASP A 15 9.81 2.97 6.48
CA ASP A 15 10.36 2.41 7.72
C ASP A 15 9.69 3.01 8.98
N GLY A 16 9.20 4.26 8.88
CA GLY A 16 8.57 4.97 9.98
C GLY A 16 7.08 4.70 10.17
N ASN A 17 6.41 4.00 9.24
CA ASN A 17 4.97 3.79 9.26
C ASN A 17 4.59 2.33 9.48
N ARG A 18 3.45 2.12 10.16
CA ARG A 18 2.89 0.78 10.43
C ARG A 18 1.68 0.44 9.57
N PHE A 19 1.11 1.45 8.92
CA PHE A 19 -0.10 1.32 8.12
C PHE A 19 0.13 1.89 6.73
N MET A 20 -0.41 1.21 5.74
CA MET A 20 -0.53 1.69 4.37
C MET A 20 -2.00 1.72 3.99
N THR A 21 -2.36 2.60 3.05
CA THR A 21 -3.71 2.65 2.51
C THR A 21 -3.74 2.01 1.14
N LEU A 22 -4.66 1.07 0.96
CA LEU A 22 -4.92 0.44 -0.34
C LEU A 22 -6.08 1.16 -1.03
N GLY A 23 -5.88 1.54 -2.28
CA GLY A 23 -6.92 1.92 -3.23
C GLY A 23 -7.21 0.75 -4.15
N THR A 24 -8.42 0.20 -4.05
CA THR A 24 -8.91 -0.92 -4.84
C THR A 24 -10.17 -0.50 -5.60
N ALA A 25 -10.61 -1.32 -6.55
CA ALA A 25 -11.90 -1.12 -7.20
C ALA A 25 -12.62 -2.45 -7.43
N ASN A 26 -13.95 -2.45 -7.34
CA ASN A 26 -14.76 -3.61 -7.68
C ASN A 26 -14.76 -3.87 -9.21
N SER A 27 -15.55 -4.82 -9.72
CA SER A 27 -15.66 -5.13 -11.16
C SER A 27 -16.30 -4.05 -12.04
N GLU A 28 -16.95 -3.05 -11.46
CA GLU A 28 -17.57 -1.93 -12.21
C GLU A 28 -16.68 -0.69 -12.25
N GLY A 29 -15.69 -0.63 -11.35
CA GLY A 29 -14.69 0.43 -11.29
C GLY A 29 -14.93 1.37 -10.12
N GLU A 30 -15.90 1.04 -9.26
CA GLU A 30 -16.20 1.82 -8.07
C GLU A 30 -15.03 1.70 -7.09
N PRO A 31 -14.46 2.83 -6.64
CA PRO A 31 -13.28 2.84 -5.81
C PRO A 31 -13.61 2.45 -4.37
N TRP A 32 -12.65 1.81 -3.71
CA TRP A 32 -12.68 1.52 -2.29
C TRP A 32 -11.30 1.74 -1.68
N VAL A 33 -11.25 2.48 -0.57
CA VAL A 33 -10.01 2.76 0.16
C VAL A 33 -10.04 2.12 1.55
N SER A 34 -8.95 1.46 1.94
CA SER A 34 -8.85 0.81 3.26
C SER A 34 -7.43 0.89 3.82
N PRO A 35 -7.23 1.34 5.07
CA PRO A 35 -5.95 1.22 5.76
C PRO A 35 -5.71 -0.24 6.18
N VAL A 36 -4.47 -0.70 6.06
CA VAL A 36 -4.02 -2.04 6.52
C VAL A 36 -2.70 -1.92 7.27
N PHE A 37 -2.54 -2.72 8.32
CA PHE A 37 -1.22 -2.94 8.91
C PHE A 37 -0.37 -3.73 7.91
N TYR A 38 0.88 -3.32 7.70
CA TYR A 38 1.76 -3.95 6.73
C TYR A 38 3.15 -4.24 7.27
N VAL A 39 3.85 -5.12 6.56
CA VAL A 39 5.28 -5.36 6.67
C VAL A 39 5.88 -5.22 5.27
N ALA A 40 7.00 -4.53 5.14
CA ALA A 40 7.73 -4.44 3.89
C ALA A 40 8.87 -5.48 3.88
N ASP A 41 9.07 -6.13 2.74
CA ASP A 41 10.31 -6.83 2.41
C ASP A 41 11.06 -6.02 1.36
N GLY A 42 12.15 -5.39 1.79
CA GLY A 42 12.77 -4.29 1.06
C GLY A 42 11.80 -3.12 0.88
N TYR A 43 11.78 -2.56 -0.34
CA TYR A 43 10.95 -1.39 -0.68
C TYR A 43 10.10 -1.61 -1.93
N SER A 44 9.97 -2.87 -2.36
CA SER A 44 9.21 -3.29 -3.55
C SER A 44 8.10 -4.29 -3.25
N THR A 45 8.16 -4.96 -2.09
CA THR A 45 7.22 -6.02 -1.71
C THR A 45 6.60 -5.69 -0.36
N PHE A 46 5.28 -5.75 -0.29
CA PHE A 46 4.50 -5.41 0.90
C PHE A 46 3.53 -6.53 1.23
N TYR A 47 3.52 -6.94 2.50
CA TYR A 47 2.64 -7.96 3.04
C TYR A 47 1.65 -7.33 4.00
N TRP A 48 0.42 -7.82 3.99
CA TRP A 48 -0.59 -7.52 5.00
C TRP A 48 -1.46 -8.76 5.21
N ILE A 49 -2.19 -8.77 6.33
CA ILE A 49 -3.18 -9.81 6.64
C ILE A 49 -4.55 -9.14 6.63
N SER A 50 -5.54 -9.83 6.07
CA SER A 50 -6.92 -9.37 6.05
C SER A 50 -7.89 -10.54 6.17
N SER A 51 -9.14 -10.25 6.50
CA SER A 51 -10.20 -11.27 6.43
C SER A 51 -10.52 -11.54 4.95
N PRO A 52 -10.74 -12.82 4.56
CA PRO A 52 -11.16 -13.17 3.20
C PRO A 52 -12.44 -12.46 2.73
N GLU A 53 -13.28 -12.05 3.68
CA GLU A 53 -14.54 -11.37 3.44
C GLU A 53 -14.40 -9.86 3.23
N ALA A 54 -13.21 -9.29 3.45
CA ALA A 54 -12.99 -7.85 3.34
C ALA A 54 -13.19 -7.33 1.90
N THR A 55 -13.78 -6.13 1.77
CA THR A 55 -14.10 -5.53 0.46
C THR A 55 -12.86 -5.42 -0.44
N GLN A 56 -11.73 -4.96 0.10
CA GLN A 56 -10.48 -4.86 -0.65
C GLN A 56 -9.97 -6.21 -1.15
N VAL A 57 -10.17 -7.30 -0.40
CA VAL A 57 -9.77 -8.66 -0.82
C VAL A 57 -10.64 -9.13 -1.98
N ARG A 58 -11.96 -8.95 -1.89
CA ARG A 58 -12.89 -9.27 -2.99
C ARG A 58 -12.59 -8.45 -4.25
N ASN A 59 -12.29 -7.17 -4.08
CA ASN A 59 -11.90 -6.29 -5.18
C ASN A 59 -10.59 -6.78 -5.84
N ILE A 60 -9.56 -7.10 -5.05
CA ILE A 60 -8.28 -7.61 -5.56
C ILE A 60 -8.46 -8.91 -6.34
N GLY A 61 -9.36 -9.80 -5.90
CA GLY A 61 -9.67 -11.05 -6.60
C GLY A 61 -10.20 -10.87 -8.03
N VAL A 62 -10.82 -9.72 -8.33
CA VAL A 62 -11.33 -9.39 -9.69
C VAL A 62 -10.47 -8.36 -10.42
N ARG A 63 -9.77 -7.50 -9.67
CA ARG A 63 -8.91 -6.41 -10.17
C ARG A 63 -7.66 -6.29 -9.29
N PRO A 64 -6.58 -6.99 -9.64
CA PRO A 64 -5.39 -7.05 -8.79
C PRO A 64 -4.54 -5.77 -8.86
N GLN A 65 -4.76 -4.88 -9.84
CA GLN A 65 -4.08 -3.60 -9.91
C GLN A 65 -4.62 -2.64 -8.85
N ILE A 66 -3.74 -2.18 -7.97
CA ILE A 66 -4.09 -1.34 -6.83
C ILE A 66 -3.20 -0.10 -6.74
N GLY A 67 -3.72 0.94 -6.10
CA GLY A 67 -2.92 2.05 -5.61
C GLY A 67 -2.55 1.84 -4.14
N ILE A 68 -1.37 2.30 -3.74
CA ILE A 68 -0.94 2.29 -2.35
C ILE A 68 -0.42 3.67 -1.99
N VAL A 69 -0.73 4.14 -0.78
CA VAL A 69 -0.04 5.27 -0.17
C VAL A 69 0.43 4.91 1.25
N VAL A 70 1.67 5.26 1.55
CA VAL A 70 2.25 5.24 2.90
C VAL A 70 2.56 6.67 3.29
N PHE A 71 2.05 7.11 4.43
CA PHE A 71 2.28 8.46 4.94
C PHE A 71 2.08 8.49 6.45
N ASN A 72 2.76 9.43 7.12
CA ASN A 72 2.51 9.69 8.52
C ASN A 72 1.20 10.50 8.66
N SER A 73 0.13 9.87 9.15
CA SER A 73 -1.17 10.53 9.32
C SER A 73 -1.20 11.59 10.45
N GLN A 74 -0.11 11.76 11.19
CA GLN A 74 0.05 12.77 12.24
C GLN A 74 0.89 13.97 11.79
N GLN A 75 1.33 14.01 10.52
CA GLN A 75 2.11 15.14 9.99
C GLN A 75 1.28 16.44 9.96
N GLU A 76 1.94 17.59 10.10
CA GLU A 76 1.28 18.89 9.98
C GLU A 76 0.71 19.08 8.56
N PRO A 77 -0.49 19.68 8.41
CA PRO A 77 -1.05 20.00 7.11
C PRO A 77 -0.08 20.83 6.27
N GLY A 78 0.17 20.40 5.03
CA GLY A 78 1.04 21.11 4.08
C GLY A 78 2.49 20.60 4.01
N SER A 79 2.90 19.65 4.86
CA SER A 79 4.19 18.94 4.70
C SER A 79 4.17 18.04 3.46
N GLY A 80 3.11 17.23 3.30
CA GLY A 80 2.81 16.51 2.06
C GLY A 80 3.73 15.32 1.77
N GLU A 81 4.40 14.79 2.78
CA GLU A 81 5.34 13.68 2.63
C GLU A 81 4.60 12.35 2.63
N ALA A 82 4.69 11.65 1.50
CA ALA A 82 4.09 10.34 1.30
C ALA A 82 4.80 9.59 0.18
N VAL A 83 4.74 8.25 0.24
CA VAL A 83 5.14 7.37 -0.86
C VAL A 83 3.88 6.85 -1.53
N TYR A 84 3.75 7.12 -2.83
CA TYR A 84 2.65 6.65 -3.68
C TYR A 84 3.17 5.56 -4.62
N MET A 85 2.42 4.47 -4.72
CA MET A 85 2.81 3.31 -5.53
C MET A 85 1.62 2.78 -6.31
N ALA A 86 1.87 2.35 -7.53
CA ALA A 86 1.01 1.40 -8.23
C ALA A 86 1.57 -0.01 -7.99
N ALA A 87 0.70 -0.97 -7.71
CA ALA A 87 1.11 -2.34 -7.42
C ALA A 87 0.12 -3.36 -8.00
N THR A 88 0.56 -4.61 -8.04
CA THR A 88 -0.33 -5.77 -8.26
C THR A 88 -0.38 -6.56 -6.97
N ALA A 89 -1.59 -6.88 -6.51
CA ALA A 89 -1.83 -7.63 -5.28
C ALA A 89 -2.35 -9.03 -5.59
N CYS A 90 -1.95 -10.02 -4.79
CA CYS A 90 -2.47 -11.37 -4.83
C CYS A 90 -2.49 -11.99 -3.42
N GLU A 91 -3.35 -12.98 -3.23
CA GLU A 91 -3.34 -13.84 -2.05
C GLU A 91 -2.18 -14.85 -2.15
N LEU A 92 -1.46 -15.06 -1.05
CA LEU A 92 -0.39 -16.05 -0.97
C LEU A 92 -0.97 -17.43 -0.64
N THR A 93 -0.72 -18.43 -1.47
CA THR A 93 -1.30 -19.77 -1.34
C THR A 93 -0.43 -20.76 -0.53
N GLY A 94 0.60 -20.26 0.17
CA GLY A 94 1.48 -21.05 1.03
C GLY A 94 2.62 -21.78 0.33
N ALA A 95 2.65 -21.79 -1.01
CA ALA A 95 3.87 -22.01 -1.78
C ALA A 95 4.40 -20.62 -2.14
N GLU A 96 5.51 -20.20 -1.54
CA GLU A 96 6.16 -18.96 -1.96
C GLU A 96 6.61 -19.08 -3.44
N PRO A 97 6.54 -18.00 -4.23
CA PRO A 97 7.02 -17.97 -5.61
C PRO A 97 8.54 -18.10 -5.74
#